data_AF-A0A7C1Y864-F1
#
_entry.id   AF-A0A7C1Y864-F1
#
_cell.length_a   1.000
_cell.length_b   1.000
_cell.length_c   1.000
_cell.angle_alpha   90.00
_cell.angle_beta   90.00
_cell.angle_gamma   90.00
#
_symmetry.space_group_name_H-M   'P 1'
#
loop_
_entity.id
_entity.type
_entity.pdbx_description
1 polymer ?
#
loop_
_entity_poly.entity_id
_entity_poly.type
_entity_poly.pdbx_seq_one_letter_code
_entity_poly.pdbx_strand_id
1 'polypeptide(L)'
;MTGGSPQPGTTPTETDGTRSAAPGAKNTSEDVYTAPTVADARRQLRIFYAWTDEVDIPEVSRLARTVRIWEDEIVAYHTTAGASNGRTEAHNLIIEKLRRLGHGYRNFTNYRLRLMLHTGVKWHTPPTIKLPARTHRPPMVA
;
A
#
# COMPACT_ATOMS: atom_id res chain seq x y z
N MET A 1 -41.79 -33.70 -44.71
CA MET A 1 -40.41 -33.76 -44.18
C MET A 1 -39.94 -32.33 -43.98
N THR A 2 -40.25 -31.78 -42.81
CA THR A 2 -40.10 -30.38 -42.43
C THR A 2 -38.71 -30.16 -41.83
N GLY A 3 -37.85 -29.46 -42.58
CA GLY A 3 -36.58 -28.95 -42.07
C GLY A 3 -36.79 -27.61 -41.38
N GLY A 4 -36.38 -27.52 -40.11
CA GLY A 4 -36.33 -26.28 -39.35
C GLY A 4 -35.16 -26.36 -38.38
N SER A 5 -34.02 -25.78 -38.76
CA SER A 5 -32.85 -25.61 -37.90
C SER A 5 -33.13 -24.52 -36.85
N PRO A 6 -32.79 -24.71 -35.57
CA PRO A 6 -32.98 -23.69 -34.56
C PRO A 6 -31.86 -22.64 -34.62
N GLN A 7 -32.23 -21.36 -34.57
CA GLN A 7 -31.30 -20.23 -34.39
C GLN A 7 -30.77 -20.23 -32.95
N PRO A 8 -29.47 -19.97 -32.71
CA PRO A 8 -28.96 -19.78 -31.36
C PRO A 8 -29.42 -18.41 -30.84
N GLY A 9 -30.25 -18.44 -29.80
CA GLY A 9 -30.63 -17.24 -29.05
C GLY A 9 -29.39 -16.59 -28.45
N THR A 10 -29.21 -15.31 -28.75
CA THR A 10 -28.26 -14.44 -28.08
C THR A 10 -28.67 -14.30 -26.62
N THR A 11 -27.91 -14.88 -25.70
CA THR A 11 -28.00 -14.51 -24.29
C THR A 11 -27.66 -13.02 -24.18
N PRO A 12 -28.48 -12.20 -23.51
CA PRO A 12 -28.02 -10.89 -23.09
C PRO A 12 -26.81 -11.15 -22.19
N THR A 13 -25.66 -10.63 -22.61
CA THR A 13 -24.54 -10.38 -21.71
C THR A 13 -25.04 -9.31 -20.75
N GLU A 14 -25.72 -9.77 -19.71
CA GLU A 14 -26.02 -8.98 -18.53
C GLU A 14 -24.67 -8.58 -17.97
N THR A 15 -24.26 -7.36 -18.32
CA THR A 15 -23.18 -6.66 -17.68
C THR A 15 -23.51 -6.68 -16.20
N ASP A 16 -22.76 -7.51 -15.46
CA ASP A 16 -22.78 -7.63 -14.00
C ASP A 16 -22.24 -6.30 -13.41
N GLY A 17 -23.07 -5.28 -13.57
CA GLY A 17 -22.82 -3.88 -13.33
C GLY A 17 -23.64 -3.44 -12.15
N THR A 18 -23.46 -4.09 -11.00
CA THR A 18 -23.80 -3.53 -9.69
C THR A 18 -23.22 -4.41 -8.59
N ARG A 19 -21.90 -4.37 -8.40
CA ARG A 19 -21.31 -4.67 -7.08
C ARG A 19 -21.65 -3.52 -6.13
N SER A 20 -22.93 -3.41 -5.77
CA SER A 20 -23.47 -2.54 -4.73
C SER A 20 -23.66 -3.37 -3.48
N ALA A 21 -22.58 -3.59 -2.76
CA ALA A 21 -22.59 -4.01 -1.36
C ALA A 21 -21.36 -3.37 -0.75
N ALA A 22 -21.55 -2.42 0.16
CA ALA A 22 -20.45 -1.75 0.86
C ALA A 22 -19.52 -2.82 1.45
N PRO A 23 -18.29 -3.01 0.93
CA PRO A 23 -17.40 -4.03 1.45
C PRO A 23 -16.79 -3.46 2.72
N GLY A 24 -17.14 -4.02 3.87
CA GLY A 24 -16.39 -3.77 5.09
C GLY A 24 -14.90 -3.98 4.83
N ALA A 25 -14.10 -2.94 5.09
CA ALA A 25 -12.63 -2.80 5.15
C ALA A 25 -11.73 -3.61 4.20
N LYS A 26 -11.96 -4.91 4.06
CA LYS A 26 -11.02 -5.93 3.63
C LYS A 26 -10.68 -5.84 2.14
N ASN A 27 -11.64 -5.46 1.27
CA ASN A 27 -11.41 -5.41 -0.17
C ASN A 27 -11.14 -3.98 -0.68
N THR A 28 -11.35 -2.95 0.14
CA THR A 28 -11.31 -1.56 -0.33
C THR A 28 -9.91 -1.13 -0.78
N SER A 29 -8.86 -1.67 -0.16
CA SER A 29 -7.48 -1.41 -0.58
C SER A 29 -7.17 -2.05 -1.94
N GLU A 30 -7.56 -3.30 -2.15
CA GLU A 30 -7.43 -4.00 -3.43
C GLU A 30 -8.25 -3.31 -4.54
N ASP A 31 -9.45 -2.83 -4.20
CA ASP A 31 -10.34 -2.12 -5.12
C ASP A 31 -9.75 -0.79 -5.60
N VAL A 32 -8.99 -0.08 -4.74
CA VAL A 32 -8.29 1.18 -5.10
C VAL A 32 -7.17 0.93 -6.11
N TYR A 33 -6.40 -0.15 -5.94
CA TYR A 33 -5.26 -0.47 -6.83
C TYR A 33 -5.67 -1.19 -8.11
N THR A 34 -6.79 -1.92 -8.08
CA THR A 34 -7.35 -2.62 -9.27
C THR A 34 -8.28 -1.72 -10.09
N ALA A 35 -8.58 -0.50 -9.60
CA ALA A 35 -9.41 0.47 -10.30
C ALA A 35 -8.87 0.79 -11.71
N PRO A 36 -9.72 0.86 -12.75
CA PRO A 36 -9.24 1.13 -14.12
C PRO A 36 -8.65 2.52 -14.32
N THR A 37 -9.08 3.50 -13.51
CA THR A 37 -8.65 4.90 -13.64
C THR A 37 -8.39 5.54 -12.29
N VAL A 38 -7.63 6.64 -12.31
CA VAL A 38 -7.41 7.53 -11.16
C VAL A 38 -8.73 8.03 -10.56
N ALA A 39 -9.73 8.33 -11.40
CA ALA A 39 -11.04 8.79 -10.95
C ALA A 39 -11.80 7.69 -10.18
N ASP A 40 -11.72 6.45 -10.66
CA ASP A 40 -12.30 5.29 -10.01
C ASP A 40 -11.60 4.97 -8.68
N ALA A 41 -10.26 5.05 -8.65
CA ALA A 41 -9.47 4.88 -7.43
C ALA A 41 -9.86 5.90 -6.35
N ARG A 42 -9.99 7.17 -6.73
CA ARG A 42 -10.47 8.24 -5.82
C ARG A 42 -11.91 8.00 -5.36
N ARG A 43 -12.77 7.44 -6.21
CA ARG A 43 -14.13 7.06 -5.81
C ARG A 43 -14.11 5.96 -4.75
N GLN A 44 -13.25 4.96 -4.91
CA GLN A 44 -13.09 3.90 -3.89
C GLN A 44 -12.54 4.45 -2.57
N LEU A 45 -11.60 5.41 -2.60
CA LEU A 45 -11.14 6.09 -1.38
C LEU A 45 -12.24 6.89 -0.68
N ARG A 46 -13.15 7.54 -1.43
CA ARG A 46 -14.31 8.20 -0.82
C ARG A 46 -15.26 7.22 -0.13
N ILE A 47 -15.50 6.06 -0.73
CA ILE A 47 -16.32 5.00 -0.13
C ILE A 47 -15.63 4.47 1.14
N PHE A 48 -14.31 4.26 1.09
CA PHE A 48 -13.52 3.90 2.25
C PHE A 48 -13.70 4.90 3.39
N TYR A 49 -13.55 6.21 3.11
CA TYR A 49 -13.67 7.24 4.14
C TYR A 49 -15.06 7.32 4.75
N ALA A 50 -16.12 7.26 3.93
CA ALA A 50 -17.48 7.22 4.44
C ALA A 50 -17.70 6.03 5.38
N TRP A 51 -17.22 4.84 5.00
CA TRP A 51 -17.27 3.66 5.85
C TRP A 51 -16.46 3.84 7.15
N THR A 52 -15.27 4.44 7.09
CA THR A 52 -14.48 4.69 8.32
C THR A 52 -15.15 5.66 9.28
N ASP A 53 -15.96 6.59 8.77
CA ASP A 53 -16.73 7.53 9.58
C ASP A 53 -17.95 6.84 10.23
N GLU A 54 -18.49 5.77 9.63
CA GLU A 54 -19.62 4.99 10.18
C GLU A 54 -19.24 4.02 11.30
N VAL A 55 -18.01 3.48 11.28
CA VAL A 55 -17.59 2.37 12.16
C VAL A 55 -17.20 2.82 13.58
N ASP A 56 -16.95 4.11 13.81
CA ASP A 56 -16.61 4.72 15.11
C ASP A 56 -15.53 3.96 15.92
N ILE A 57 -14.53 3.39 15.23
CA ILE A 57 -13.37 2.75 15.85
C ILE A 57 -12.15 3.68 15.73
N PRO A 58 -11.54 4.12 16.85
CA PRO A 58 -10.41 5.06 16.83
C PRO A 58 -9.23 4.62 15.96
N GLU A 59 -8.92 3.33 15.93
CA GLU A 59 -7.85 2.74 15.11
C GLU A 59 -8.15 2.90 13.62
N VAL A 60 -9.41 2.74 13.22
CA VAL A 60 -9.86 2.88 11.84
C VAL A 60 -9.82 4.35 11.42
N SER A 61 -10.21 5.28 12.30
CA SER A 61 -10.08 6.72 12.02
C SER A 61 -8.62 7.16 11.90
N ARG A 62 -7.70 6.59 12.69
CA ARG A 62 -6.24 6.83 12.53
C ARG A 62 -5.72 6.30 11.20
N LEU A 63 -6.18 5.12 10.78
CA LEU A 63 -5.86 4.57 9.46
C LEU A 63 -6.37 5.50 8.35
N ALA A 64 -7.64 5.91 8.39
CA ALA A 64 -8.22 6.84 7.43
C ALA A 64 -7.44 8.14 7.31
N ARG A 65 -7.01 8.71 8.45
CA ARG A 65 -6.16 9.91 8.47
C ARG A 65 -4.82 9.67 7.77
N THR A 66 -4.19 8.54 8.04
CA THR A 66 -2.94 8.16 7.37
C THR A 66 -3.16 8.04 5.87
N VAL A 67 -4.21 7.34 5.43
CA VAL A 67 -4.53 7.16 4.01
C VAL A 67 -4.80 8.50 3.33
N ARG A 68 -5.49 9.46 3.98
CA ARG A 68 -5.71 10.82 3.43
C ARG A 68 -4.40 11.59 3.24
N ILE A 69 -3.43 11.45 4.15
CA ILE A 69 -2.13 12.12 4.04
C ILE A 69 -1.36 11.64 2.81
N TRP A 70 -1.51 10.37 2.44
CA TRP A 70 -0.79 9.72 1.35
C TRP A 70 -1.66 9.50 0.11
N GLU A 71 -2.83 10.16 0.00
CA GLU A 71 -3.80 9.90 -1.06
C GLU A 71 -3.21 10.15 -2.46
N ASP A 72 -2.45 11.23 -2.62
CA ASP A 72 -1.84 11.58 -3.91
C ASP A 72 -0.81 10.52 -4.33
N GLU A 73 0.01 10.03 -3.41
CA GLU A 73 0.97 8.96 -3.67
C GLU A 73 0.29 7.62 -3.98
N ILE A 74 -0.79 7.29 -3.25
CA ILE A 74 -1.58 6.06 -3.48
C ILE A 74 -2.17 6.09 -4.89
N VAL A 75 -2.74 7.22 -5.29
CA VAL A 75 -3.37 7.38 -6.61
C VAL A 75 -2.32 7.48 -7.73
N ALA A 76 -1.12 8.01 -7.43
CA ALA A 76 -0.02 8.08 -8.39
C ALA A 76 0.43 6.70 -8.92
N TYR A 77 0.12 5.61 -8.21
CA TYR A 77 0.30 4.23 -8.68
C TYR A 77 -0.23 4.03 -10.11
N HIS A 78 -1.41 4.58 -10.40
CA HIS A 78 -2.10 4.49 -11.70
C HIS A 78 -1.36 5.21 -12.83
N THR A 79 -0.51 6.18 -12.51
CA THR A 79 0.33 6.89 -13.49
C THR A 79 1.71 6.27 -13.68
N THR A 80 2.13 5.36 -12.78
CA THR A 80 3.49 4.79 -12.76
C THR A 80 3.54 3.40 -13.40
N ALA A 81 2.53 3.02 -14.19
CA ALA A 81 2.40 1.70 -14.82
C ALA A 81 2.55 0.52 -13.84
N GLY A 82 1.98 0.65 -12.62
CA GLY A 82 1.96 -0.43 -11.64
C GLY A 82 3.24 -0.55 -10.81
N ALA A 83 3.86 0.57 -10.44
CA ALA A 83 5.01 0.57 -9.54
C ALA A 83 4.70 -0.20 -8.25
N SER A 84 5.41 -1.31 -8.02
CA SER A 84 5.18 -2.19 -6.88
C SER A 84 6.26 -2.04 -5.82
N ASN A 85 5.88 -2.29 -4.56
CA ASN A 85 6.83 -2.40 -3.45
C ASN A 85 7.69 -3.66 -3.50
N GLY A 86 7.47 -4.56 -4.45
CA GLY A 86 8.15 -5.85 -4.53
C GLY A 86 9.69 -5.74 -4.60
N ARG A 87 10.23 -4.70 -5.24
CA ARG A 87 11.68 -4.47 -5.22
C ARG A 87 12.18 -4.11 -3.82
N THR A 88 11.48 -3.24 -3.11
CA THR A 88 11.84 -2.83 -1.75
C THR A 88 11.67 -4.00 -0.78
N GLU A 89 10.61 -4.77 -0.91
CA GLU A 89 10.35 -5.97 -0.12
C GLU A 89 11.41 -7.03 -0.34
N ALA A 90 11.82 -7.29 -1.58
CA ALA A 90 12.90 -8.21 -1.88
C ALA A 90 14.21 -7.80 -1.17
N HIS A 91 14.52 -6.50 -1.13
CA HIS A 91 15.68 -5.99 -0.39
C HIS A 91 15.51 -6.14 1.12
N ASN A 92 14.32 -5.85 1.67
CA ASN A 92 14.04 -6.04 3.10
C ASN A 92 14.18 -7.51 3.51
N LEU A 93 13.67 -8.44 2.70
CA LEU A 93 13.82 -9.88 2.94
C LEU A 93 15.29 -10.32 2.93
N ILE A 94 16.10 -9.80 2.01
CA ILE A 94 17.55 -10.04 1.99
C ILE A 94 18.20 -9.51 3.28
N ILE A 95 17.88 -8.28 3.67
CA ILE A 95 18.40 -7.65 4.88
C ILE A 95 18.05 -8.47 6.12
N GLU A 96 16.80 -8.89 6.25
CA GLU A 96 16.32 -9.71 7.36
C GLU A 96 17.01 -11.07 7.38
N LYS A 97 17.16 -11.72 6.22
CA LYS A 97 17.89 -12.98 6.09
C LYS A 97 19.34 -12.84 6.56
N LEU A 98 20.03 -11.78 6.14
CA LEU A 98 21.41 -11.53 6.56
C LEU A 98 21.50 -11.25 8.05
N ARG A 99 20.54 -10.53 8.63
CA ARG A 99 20.47 -10.30 10.08
C ARG A 99 20.27 -11.60 10.86
N ARG A 100 19.43 -12.51 10.36
CA ARG A 100 19.21 -13.84 10.97
C ARG A 100 20.45 -14.73 10.88
N LEU A 101 21.10 -14.79 9.72
CA LEU A 101 22.35 -15.53 9.53
C LEU A 101 23.49 -15.00 10.41
N GLY A 102 23.49 -13.70 10.71
CA GLY A 102 24.47 -13.08 11.61
C GLY A 102 24.16 -13.24 13.10
N HIS A 103 23.02 -13.84 13.48
CA HIS A 103 22.52 -13.89 14.87
C HIS A 103 22.44 -12.50 15.55
N GLY A 104 22.19 -11.46 14.75
CA GLY A 104 22.22 -10.07 15.20
C GLY A 104 23.62 -9.45 15.19
N TYR A 105 23.68 -8.18 14.80
CA TYR A 105 24.92 -7.42 14.77
C TYR A 105 24.95 -6.41 15.91
N ARG A 106 26.04 -6.41 16.70
CA ARG A 106 26.27 -5.42 17.77
C ARG A 106 26.82 -4.09 17.25
N ASN A 107 27.44 -4.09 16.07
CA ASN A 107 28.05 -2.92 15.44
C ASN A 107 27.46 -2.70 14.04
N PHE A 108 26.97 -1.48 13.79
CA PHE A 108 26.42 -1.07 12.50
C PHE A 108 27.43 -1.22 11.35
N THR A 109 28.73 -0.99 11.59
CA THR A 109 29.80 -1.17 10.60
C THR A 109 29.87 -2.63 10.12
N ASN A 110 29.78 -3.60 11.03
CA ASN A 110 29.83 -5.02 10.67
C ASN A 110 28.56 -5.47 9.95
N TYR A 111 27.40 -4.98 10.39
CA TYR A 111 26.13 -5.19 9.69
C TYR A 111 26.19 -4.65 8.25
N ARG A 112 26.65 -3.41 8.10
CA ARG A 112 26.81 -2.74 6.81
C ARG A 112 27.74 -3.51 5.88
N LEU A 113 28.92 -3.92 6.36
CA LEU A 113 29.87 -4.70 5.56
C LEU A 113 29.25 -5.99 5.04
N ARG A 114 28.44 -6.68 5.86
CA ARG A 114 27.73 -7.89 5.42
C ARG A 114 26.71 -7.60 4.33
N LEU A 115 25.93 -6.53 4.46
CA LEU A 115 24.98 -6.11 3.43
C LEU A 115 25.71 -5.83 2.11
N MET A 116 26.78 -5.02 2.16
CA MET A 116 27.55 -4.64 0.97
C MET A 116 28.21 -5.84 0.28
N LEU A 117 28.73 -6.79 1.05
CA LEU A 117 29.31 -8.01 0.50
C LEU A 117 28.27 -8.86 -0.23
N HIS A 118 27.05 -8.92 0.28
CA HIS A 118 25.99 -9.76 -0.29
C HIS A 118 25.33 -9.14 -1.53
N THR A 119 25.13 -7.82 -1.52
CA THR A 119 24.44 -7.11 -2.62
C THR A 119 25.40 -6.58 -3.69
N GLY A 120 26.72 -6.64 -3.47
CA GLY A 120 27.73 -6.22 -4.45
C GLY A 120 27.79 -4.71 -4.70
N VAL A 121 27.08 -3.90 -3.91
CA VAL A 121 27.02 -2.44 -4.07
C VAL A 121 28.06 -1.72 -3.22
N LYS A 122 28.71 -0.72 -3.83
CA LYS A 122 29.47 0.31 -3.10
C LYS A 122 28.50 1.36 -2.59
N TRP A 123 28.42 1.49 -1.28
CA TRP A 123 27.42 2.32 -0.60
C TRP A 123 28.02 3.67 -0.20
N HIS A 124 27.43 4.76 -0.66
CA HIS A 124 27.77 6.11 -0.22
C HIS A 124 26.92 6.47 1.00
N THR A 125 27.54 6.85 2.11
CA THR A 125 26.80 7.30 3.29
C THR A 125 26.58 8.80 3.18
N PRO A 126 25.34 9.27 2.93
CA PRO A 126 25.06 10.68 3.09
C PRO A 126 25.28 11.06 4.56
N PRO A 127 25.87 12.24 4.84
CA PRO A 127 26.05 12.70 6.21
C PRO A 127 24.68 12.75 6.90
N THR A 128 24.53 12.00 8.00
CA THR A 128 23.29 12.00 8.77
C THR A 128 23.14 13.35 9.46
N ILE A 129 22.08 14.09 9.12
CA ILE A 129 21.69 15.29 9.87
C ILE A 129 21.39 14.83 11.30
N LYS A 130 22.13 15.36 12.27
CA LYS A 130 21.79 15.16 13.68
C LYS A 130 20.46 15.87 13.93
N LEU A 131 19.39 15.10 14.06
CA LEU A 131 18.10 15.66 14.47
C LEU A 131 18.26 16.23 15.89
N PRO A 132 17.87 17.49 16.12
CA PRO A 132 17.90 18.05 17.46
C PRO A 132 17.02 17.18 18.37
N ALA A 133 17.51 16.88 19.57
CA ALA A 133 16.73 16.18 20.57
C ALA A 133 15.42 16.95 20.77
N ARG A 134 14.28 16.24 20.75
CA ARG A 134 12.97 16.82 21.07
C ARG A 134 13.09 17.48 22.45
N THR A 135 13.11 18.80 22.49
CA THR A 135 13.02 19.55 23.74
C THR A 135 11.63 19.27 24.31
N HIS A 136 11.58 18.57 25.44
CA HIS A 136 10.35 18.42 26.20
C HIS A 136 9.97 19.82 26.70
N ARG A 137 8.93 20.43 26.10
CA ARG A 137 8.38 21.70 26.54
C ARG A 137 7.77 21.47 27.93
N PRO A 138 8.26 22.09 29.01
CA PRO A 138 7.61 21.96 30.31
C PRO A 138 6.19 22.54 30.23
N PRO A 139 5.22 21.99 31.00
CA PRO A 139 3.87 22.52 31.02
C PRO A 139 3.89 23.97 31.50
N MET A 140 3.22 24.86 30.76
CA MET A 140 2.99 26.22 31.22
C MET A 140 2.03 26.14 32.42
N VAL A 141 2.55 26.43 33.60
CA VAL A 141 1.74 26.60 34.81
C VAL A 141 1.08 27.98 34.72
N ALA A 142 -0.24 27.99 34.87
CA ALA A 142 -1.10 29.18 34.88
C ALA A 142 -0.98 29.95 36.20
#